data_AF-A0A2H9YS71-F1
#
_entry.id   AF-A0A2H9YS71-F1
#
_cell.length_a   1.000
_cell.length_b   1.000
_cell.length_c   1.000
_cell.angle_alpha   90.00
_cell.angle_beta   90.00
_cell.angle_gamma   90.00
#
_symmetry.space_group_name_H-M   'P 1'
#
loop_
_entity.id
_entity.type
_entity.pdbx_description
1 polymer ?
#
loop_
_entity_poly.entity_id
_entity_poly.type
_entity_poly.pdbx_seq_one_letter_code
_entity_poly.pdbx_strand_id
1 'polypeptide(L)' 'MSEQTIEQMVHDYAVAKIHSGERVSQSDIEGFCLLARDIKQEAKRAQKDIDEDSRRRRW' A
#
# COMPACT_ATOMS: atom_id res chain seq x y z
N MET A 1 5.83 14.06 -7.05
CA MET A 1 4.74 13.16 -6.61
C MET A 1 5.09 12.75 -5.19
N SER A 2 4.44 13.34 -4.17
CA SER A 2 4.67 12.92 -2.78
C SER A 2 4.19 11.49 -2.64
N GLU A 3 5.02 10.57 -2.16
CA GLU A 3 4.55 9.25 -1.75
C GLU A 3 3.50 9.45 -0.66
N GLN A 4 2.25 9.04 -0.92
CA GLN A 4 1.22 9.03 0.12
C GLN A 4 1.59 7.96 1.15
N THR A 5 1.54 8.35 2.43
CA THR A 5 1.76 7.39 3.52
C THR A 5 0.54 6.50 3.69
N ILE A 6 0.71 5.37 4.38
CA ILE A 6 -0.40 4.43 4.61
C ILE A 6 -1.50 5.12 5.42
N GLU A 7 -1.12 5.97 6.37
CA GLU A 7 -2.03 6.77 7.19
C GLU A 7 -2.89 7.70 6.34
N GLN A 8 -2.29 8.34 5.33
CA GLN A 8 -3.02 9.21 4.39
C GLN A 8 -4.04 8.39 3.57
N MET A 9 -3.64 7.22 3.08
CA MET A 9 -4.52 6.34 2.31
C MET A 9 -5.69 5.80 3.15
N VAL A 10 -5.44 5.43 4.40
CA VAL A 10 -6.47 4.98 5.35
C VAL A 10 -7.47 6.09 5.64
N HIS A 11 -6.96 7.31 5.89
CA HIS A 11 -7.80 8.49 6.07
C HIS A 11 -8.70 8.73 4.86
N ASP A 12 -8.13 8.75 3.67
CA ASP A 12 -8.86 9.01 2.43
C ASP A 12 -9.91 7.92 2.15
N TYR A 13 -9.58 6.65 2.42
CA TYR A 13 -10.52 5.54 2.36
C TYR A 13 -11.70 5.72 3.32
N ALA A 14 -11.42 6.06 4.59
CA ALA A 14 -12.46 6.24 5.60
C ALA A 14 -13.38 7.42 5.23
N VAL A 15 -12.81 8.53 4.79
CA VAL A 15 -13.56 9.70 4.31
C VAL A 15 -14.43 9.34 3.11
N ALA A 16 -13.89 8.65 2.11
CA ALA A 16 -14.64 8.25 0.92
C ALA A 16 -15.82 7.32 1.26
N LYS A 17 -15.64 6.37 2.18
CA LYS A 17 -16.69 5.46 2.64
C LYS A 17 -17.78 6.18 3.44
N ILE A 18 -17.41 7.13 4.29
CA ILE A 18 -18.38 7.96 4.99
C ILE A 18 -19.21 8.80 3.99
N HIS A 19 -18.54 9.37 2.98
CA HIS A 19 -19.22 10.13 1.91
C HIS A 19 -20.15 9.27 1.04
N SER A 20 -19.85 7.98 0.85
CA SER A 20 -20.75 7.04 0.15
C SER A 20 -21.94 6.57 0.99
N GLY A 21 -22.02 7.00 2.26
CA GLY A 21 -23.06 6.58 3.20
C GLY A 21 -22.82 5.20 3.80
N GLU A 22 -21.64 4.63 3.58
CA GLU A 22 -21.23 3.35 4.17
C GLU A 22 -20.66 3.57 5.57
N ARG A 23 -20.87 2.59 6.46
CA ARG A 23 -20.22 2.59 7.78
C ARG A 23 -18.84 1.96 7.64
N VAL A 24 -17.85 2.62 8.23
CA VAL A 24 -16.50 2.09 8.37
C VAL A 24 -16.35 1.52 9.77
N SER A 25 -16.02 0.25 9.86
CA SER A 25 -15.66 -0.40 11.13
C SER A 25 -14.15 -0.37 11.35
N GLN A 26 -13.72 -0.58 12.59
CA GLN A 26 -12.30 -0.73 12.91
C GLN A 26 -11.67 -1.92 12.15
N SER A 27 -12.41 -3.03 11.98
CA SER A 27 -11.93 -4.18 11.21
C SER A 27 -11.66 -3.87 9.74
N ASP A 28 -12.44 -2.96 9.13
CA ASP A 28 -12.21 -2.53 7.74
C ASP A 28 -10.89 -1.77 7.62
N ILE A 29 -10.61 -0.89 8.59
CA ILE A 29 -9.37 -0.13 8.65
C ILE A 29 -8.17 -1.06 8.87
N GLU A 30 -8.27 -2.00 9.79
CA GLU A 30 -7.22 -2.99 10.05
C GLU A 30 -6.94 -3.85 8.82
N GLY A 31 -7.99 -4.33 8.14
CA GLY A 31 -7.87 -5.09 6.89
C GLY A 31 -7.18 -4.28 5.79
N PHE A 32 -7.54 -3.01 5.64
CA PHE A 32 -6.91 -2.12 4.68
C PHE A 32 -5.43 -1.88 4.99
N CYS A 33 -5.07 -1.65 6.26
CA CYS A 33 -3.68 -1.50 6.69
C CYS A 33 -2.84 -2.75 6.39
N LEU A 34 -3.38 -3.95 6.63
CA LEU A 34 -2.71 -5.20 6.33
C LEU A 34 -2.51 -5.38 4.81
N LEU A 35 -3.53 -5.07 4.02
CA LEU A 35 -3.44 -5.12 2.56
C LEU A 35 -2.38 -4.15 2.03
N ALA A 36 -2.36 -2.90 2.53
CA ALA A 36 -1.38 -1.90 2.14
C ALA A 36 0.06 -2.34 2.50
N ARG A 37 0.25 -2.95 3.67
CA ARG A 37 1.54 -3.54 4.09
C ARG A 37 2.00 -4.61 3.11
N ASP A 38 1.12 -5.54 2.76
CA ASP A 38 1.47 -6.70 1.93
C ASP A 38 1.82 -6.24 0.51
N ILE A 39 1.07 -5.30 -0.06
CA ILE A 39 1.38 -4.67 -1.35
C ILE A 39 2.75 -3.99 -1.30
N LYS A 40 3.05 -3.23 -0.24
CA LYS A 40 4.34 -2.54 -0.09
C LYS A 40 5.50 -3.52 0.04
N GLN A 41 5.29 -4.64 0.72
CA GLN A 41 6.29 -5.69 0.84
C GLN A 41 6.56 -6.37 -0.50
N GLU A 42 5.52 -6.65 -1.27
CA GLU A 42 5.65 -7.28 -2.58
C GLU A 42 6.32 -6.34 -3.59
N ALA A 43 5.95 -5.05 -3.60
CA ALA A 43 6.63 -4.04 -4.42
C ALA A 43 8.14 -3.96 -4.11
N LYS A 44 8.53 -4.03 -2.82
CA LYS A 44 9.95 -4.06 -2.42
C LYS A 44 10.67 -5.32 -2.91
N ARG A 45 10.01 -6.49 -2.88
CA ARG A 45 10.58 -7.73 -3.42
C ARG A 45 10.81 -7.62 -4.92
N ALA A 46 9.80 -7.18 -5.66
CA ALA A 46 9.90 -6.98 -7.10
C ALA A 46 11.03 -6.00 -7.47
N GLN A 47 11.16 -4.89 -6.72
CA GLN A 47 12.26 -3.94 -6.95
C GLN A 47 13.62 -4.57 -6.70
N LYS A 48 13.76 -5.36 -5.62
CA LYS A 48 15.01 -6.07 -5.30
C LYS A 48 15.39 -7.06 -6.41
N ASP A 49 14.42 -7.80 -6.94
CA ASP A 49 14.66 -8.76 -8.02
C ASP A 49 15.15 -8.05 -9.30
N ILE A 50 14.55 -6.90 -9.64
CA ILE A 50 14.98 -6.05 -10.76
C ILE A 50 16.41 -5.54 -10.57
N ASP A 51 16.75 -5.10 -9.36
CA ASP A 51 18.09 -4.58 -9.04
C ASP A 51 19.14 -5.70 -9.11
N GLU A 52 18.82 -6.90 -8.61
CA GLU A 52 19.69 -8.07 -8.68
C GLU A 52 19.92 -8.53 -10.13
N ASP A 53 18.86 -8.57 -10.93
CA ASP A 53 18.92 -8.92 -12.35
C ASP A 53 19.73 -7.88 -13.15
N SER A 54 19.53 -6.59 -12.88
CA SER A 54 20.32 -5.49 -13.44
C SER A 54 21.80 -5.60 -13.07
N ARG A 55 22.12 -6.06 -11.85
CA ARG A 55 23.50 -6.32 -11.43
C ARG A 55 24.10 -7.52 -12.15
N ARG A 56 23.33 -8.60 -12.38
CA ARG A 56 23.79 -9.79 -13.11
C ARG A 56 24.11 -9.48 -14.58
N ARG A 57 23.31 -8.64 -15.24
CA ARG A 57 23.52 -8.25 -16.65
C ARG A 57 24.70 -7.28 -16.88
N ARG A 58 25.33 -6.77 -15.82
CA ARG A 58 26.49 -5.86 -15.93
C ARG A 58 27.86 -6.57 -15.95
N TRP A 59 27.89 -7.90 -15.92
CA TRP A 59 29.11 -8.71 -16.04
C TRP A 59 29.22 -9.30 -17.44
#